data_AF-A0A2V9LSF2-F1
#
_entry.id   AF-A0A2V9LSF2-F1
#
_cell.length_a   1.000
_cell.length_b   1.000
_cell.length_c   1.000
_cell.angle_alpha   90.00
_cell.angle_beta   90.00
_cell.angle_gamma   90.00
#
_symmetry.space_group_name_H-M   'P 1'
#
loop_
_entity.id
_entity.type
_entity.pdbx_description
1 polymer ?
#
loop_
_entity_poly.entity_id
_entity_poly.type
_entity_poly.pdbx_seq_one_letter_code
_entity_poly.pdbx_strand_id
1 'polypeptide(L)'
;MDSEFRQLDARERGLLEKLLEADFSGRDELRTQLDSLTAKQIEEDGTLSLRCGSGRPSPRKYKLPFEGICKDADGGTISILLHADKDGFLSMLEIIKDDGSPIINPPTARDMENLLPECGGRREGQG
;
A
#
# COMPACT_ATOMS: atom_id res chain seq x y z
N MET A 1 -7.29 16.25 -12.46
CA MET A 1 -8.68 15.79 -12.22
C MET A 1 -9.12 16.24 -10.84
N ASP A 2 -10.22 16.97 -10.72
CA ASP A 2 -10.86 17.31 -9.45
C ASP A 2 -11.68 16.13 -8.93
N SER A 3 -11.01 15.01 -8.65
CA SER A 3 -11.66 13.86 -8.00
C SER A 3 -11.87 14.19 -6.52
N GLU A 4 -13.09 14.03 -6.02
CA GLU A 4 -13.38 14.08 -4.59
C GLU A 4 -12.97 12.77 -3.92
N PHE A 5 -12.83 12.78 -2.60
CA PHE A 5 -12.60 11.54 -1.85
C PHE A 5 -13.83 10.64 -1.95
N ARG A 6 -13.60 9.39 -2.36
CA ARG A 6 -14.63 8.37 -2.53
C ARG A 6 -14.28 7.09 -1.80
N GLN A 7 -15.23 6.16 -1.68
CA GLN A 7 -14.91 4.81 -1.22
C GLN A 7 -13.98 4.10 -2.20
N LEU A 8 -13.12 3.23 -1.67
CA LEU A 8 -12.23 2.38 -2.46
C LEU A 8 -13.04 1.41 -3.33
N ASP A 9 -12.63 1.25 -4.58
CA ASP A 9 -13.14 0.17 -5.43
C ASP A 9 -12.54 -1.19 -5.02
N ALA A 10 -13.12 -2.27 -5.54
CA ALA A 10 -12.65 -3.63 -5.29
C ALA A 10 -11.15 -3.84 -5.62
N ARG A 11 -10.65 -3.20 -6.68
CA ARG A 11 -9.22 -3.28 -7.07
C ARG A 11 -8.32 -2.63 -6.02
N GLU A 12 -8.63 -1.39 -5.66
CA GLU A 12 -7.85 -0.56 -4.73
C GLU A 12 -7.86 -1.18 -3.34
N ARG A 13 -9.04 -1.61 -2.87
CA ARG A 13 -9.19 -2.35 -1.60
C ARG A 13 -8.39 -3.65 -1.62
N GLY A 14 -8.44 -4.41 -2.71
CA GLY A 14 -7.68 -5.65 -2.85
C GLY A 14 -6.17 -5.43 -2.74
N LEU A 15 -5.62 -4.37 -3.35
CA LEU A 15 -4.20 -4.02 -3.24
C LEU A 15 -3.81 -3.74 -1.79
N LEU A 16 -4.60 -2.92 -1.09
CA LEU A 16 -4.38 -2.60 0.32
C LEU A 16 -4.45 -3.83 1.22
N GLU A 17 -5.46 -4.69 1.02
CA GLU A 17 -5.59 -5.94 1.79
C GLU A 17 -4.44 -6.90 1.54
N LYS A 18 -3.94 -6.95 0.30
CA LYS A 18 -2.79 -7.78 -0.06
C LYS A 18 -1.50 -7.23 0.56
N LEU A 19 -1.24 -5.93 0.52
CA LEU A 19 -0.09 -5.31 1.20
C LEU A 19 -0.12 -5.58 2.72
N LEU A 20 -1.30 -5.59 3.31
CA LEU A 20 -1.52 -5.89 4.73
C LEU A 20 -1.74 -7.41 5.00
N GLU A 21 -1.39 -8.30 4.07
CA GLU A 21 -1.49 -9.75 4.23
C GLU A 21 -0.39 -10.32 5.15
N ALA A 22 0.78 -9.70 5.14
CA ALA A 22 1.90 -10.09 6.00
C ALA A 22 1.56 -9.86 7.48
N ASP A 23 2.19 -10.64 8.36
CA ASP A 23 2.05 -10.47 9.81
C ASP A 23 3.10 -9.50 10.34
N PHE A 24 2.65 -8.45 11.05
CA PHE A 24 3.54 -7.44 11.62
C PHE A 24 2.82 -6.65 12.72
N SER A 25 3.62 -6.05 13.59
CA SER A 25 3.12 -5.18 14.67
C SER A 25 2.46 -3.94 14.09
N GLY A 26 1.16 -3.75 14.34
CA GLY A 26 0.39 -2.61 13.86
C GLY A 26 -0.52 -2.90 12.67
N ARG A 27 -0.55 -4.15 12.20
CA ARG A 27 -1.37 -4.62 11.08
C ARG A 27 -2.86 -4.48 11.37
N ASP A 28 -3.30 -4.99 12.51
CA ASP A 28 -4.72 -5.00 12.88
C ASP A 28 -5.27 -3.58 12.94
N GLU A 29 -4.50 -2.63 13.51
CA GLU A 29 -4.82 -1.22 13.50
C GLU A 29 -5.01 -0.69 12.07
N LEU A 30 -4.07 -0.94 11.16
CA LEU A 30 -4.19 -0.52 9.75
C LEU A 30 -5.38 -1.18 9.04
N ARG A 31 -5.69 -2.45 9.33
CA ARG A 31 -6.88 -3.11 8.78
C ARG A 31 -8.17 -2.47 9.29
N THR A 32 -8.23 -2.03 10.55
CA THR A 32 -9.41 -1.31 11.06
C THR A 32 -9.65 0.01 10.34
N GLN A 33 -8.58 0.64 9.83
CA GLN A 33 -8.69 1.90 9.09
C GLN A 33 -9.31 1.70 7.71
N LEU A 34 -9.15 0.51 7.08
CA LEU A 34 -9.67 0.22 5.74
C LEU A 34 -11.20 0.35 5.64
N ASP A 35 -11.93 0.13 6.74
CA ASP A 35 -13.40 0.16 6.76
C ASP A 35 -13.96 1.57 6.50
N SER A 36 -13.29 2.59 7.04
CA SER A 36 -13.64 4.01 6.89
C SER A 36 -12.65 4.75 5.97
N LEU A 37 -11.89 4.02 5.16
CA LEU A 37 -10.89 4.62 4.28
C LEU A 37 -11.55 5.15 3.02
N THR A 38 -11.24 6.41 2.71
CA THR A 38 -11.61 7.04 1.45
C THR A 38 -10.35 7.34 0.65
N ALA A 39 -10.47 7.32 -0.66
CA ALA A 39 -9.37 7.53 -1.59
C ALA A 39 -9.72 8.60 -2.62
N LYS A 40 -8.70 9.32 -3.06
CA LYS A 40 -8.73 10.23 -4.20
C LYS A 40 -7.56 9.88 -5.11
N GLN A 41 -7.84 9.54 -6.37
CA GLN A 41 -6.78 9.40 -7.36
C GLN A 41 -6.14 10.76 -7.62
N ILE A 42 -4.82 10.82 -7.49
CA ILE A 42 -4.04 12.04 -7.67
C ILE A 42 -3.17 12.02 -8.92
N GLU A 43 -2.80 10.83 -9.42
CA GLU A 43 -2.01 10.64 -10.64
C GLU A 43 -2.68 9.65 -11.61
N GLU A 44 -2.31 9.69 -12.89
CA GLU A 44 -2.91 8.85 -13.94
C GLU A 44 -2.53 7.35 -13.84
N ASP A 45 -1.37 7.04 -13.25
CA ASP A 45 -0.90 5.67 -12.97
C ASP A 45 -1.77 4.91 -11.95
N GLY A 46 -2.64 5.62 -11.24
CA GLY A 46 -3.52 5.06 -10.23
C GLY A 46 -3.09 5.32 -8.79
N THR A 47 -2.05 6.15 -8.57
CA THR A 47 -1.68 6.64 -7.24
C THR A 47 -2.83 7.35 -6.55
N LEU A 48 -3.08 6.98 -5.29
CA LEU A 48 -4.21 7.44 -4.49
C LEU A 48 -3.73 8.19 -3.24
N SER A 49 -4.28 9.37 -3.00
CA SER A 49 -4.28 9.98 -1.67
C SER A 49 -5.34 9.29 -0.83
N LEU A 50 -4.97 8.84 0.37
CA LEU A 50 -5.83 8.13 1.30
C LEU A 50 -6.21 9.04 2.46
N ARG A 51 -7.47 8.95 2.88
CA ARG A 51 -7.98 9.65 4.05
C ARG A 51 -8.79 8.69 4.91
N CYS A 52 -8.26 8.44 6.09
CA CYS A 52 -8.91 7.64 7.11
C CYS A 52 -9.95 8.49 7.86
N GLY A 53 -11.22 8.06 7.84
CA GLY A 53 -12.28 8.70 8.61
C GLY A 53 -12.41 8.18 10.04
N SER A 54 -11.95 6.95 10.32
CA SER A 54 -12.04 6.29 11.62
C SER A 54 -11.10 5.08 11.68
N GLY A 55 -10.64 4.70 12.88
CA GLY A 55 -9.76 3.55 13.08
C GLY A 55 -8.72 3.83 14.16
N ARG A 56 -7.94 2.82 14.52
CA ARG A 56 -6.85 3.00 15.48
C ARG A 56 -5.56 3.36 14.74
N PRO A 57 -4.78 4.33 15.23
CA PRO A 57 -3.46 4.61 14.66
C PRO A 57 -2.55 3.41 14.87
N SER A 58 -1.78 3.05 13.85
CA SER A 58 -0.77 2.01 13.97
C SER A 58 0.41 2.50 14.85
N PRO A 59 0.99 1.66 15.72
CA PRO A 59 2.13 2.03 16.54
C PRO A 59 3.29 2.55 15.68
N ARG A 60 3.64 3.83 15.87
CA ARG A 60 4.63 4.58 15.08
C ARG A 60 5.97 3.86 14.97
N LYS A 61 6.21 3.13 13.87
CA LYS A 61 7.52 2.57 13.53
C LYS A 61 7.88 2.59 12.04
N TYR A 62 6.95 2.89 11.14
CA TYR A 62 7.17 2.75 9.69
C TYR A 62 6.71 4.00 8.94
N LYS A 63 7.59 4.63 8.15
CA LYS A 63 7.22 5.69 7.20
C LYS A 63 6.58 5.10 5.94
N LEU A 64 7.04 3.92 5.55
CA LEU A 64 6.51 3.08 4.49
C LEU A 64 6.10 1.77 5.16
N PRO A 65 4.81 1.56 5.46
CA PRO A 65 4.37 0.30 6.04
C PRO A 65 4.65 -0.89 5.10
N PHE A 66 4.43 -0.79 3.78
CA PHE A 66 4.55 -1.95 2.86
C PHE A 66 4.92 -1.60 1.43
N GLU A 67 5.63 -2.52 0.78
CA GLU A 67 5.91 -2.51 -0.65
C GLU A 67 5.44 -3.83 -1.27
N GLY A 68 4.82 -3.74 -2.43
CA GLY A 68 4.54 -4.87 -3.31
C GLY A 68 5.07 -4.58 -4.71
N ILE A 69 5.38 -5.63 -5.45
CA ILE A 69 5.84 -5.52 -6.84
C ILE A 69 5.01 -6.40 -7.76
N CYS A 70 4.85 -5.98 -9.01
CA CYS A 70 4.31 -6.82 -10.07
C CYS A 70 4.92 -6.47 -11.42
N LYS A 71 4.61 -7.28 -12.44
CA LYS A 71 5.05 -7.04 -13.82
C LYS A 71 3.95 -6.38 -14.65
N ASP A 72 4.32 -5.36 -15.40
CA ASP A 72 3.47 -4.74 -16.41
C ASP A 72 3.42 -5.59 -17.70
N ALA A 73 2.55 -5.23 -18.65
CA ALA A 73 2.36 -5.97 -19.89
C ALA A 73 3.64 -6.12 -20.74
N ASP A 74 4.51 -5.12 -20.72
CA ASP A 74 5.81 -5.12 -21.40
C ASP A 74 6.95 -5.74 -20.58
N GLY A 75 6.67 -6.23 -19.36
CA GLY A 75 7.65 -6.83 -18.47
C GLY A 75 8.36 -5.83 -17.54
N GLY A 76 8.08 -4.53 -17.65
CA GLY A 76 8.51 -3.53 -16.68
C GLY A 76 8.02 -3.84 -15.27
N THR A 77 8.78 -3.42 -14.25
CA THR A 77 8.40 -3.61 -12.85
C THR A 77 7.56 -2.44 -12.37
N ILE A 78 6.42 -2.73 -11.75
CA ILE A 78 5.58 -1.77 -11.05
C ILE A 78 5.78 -2.00 -9.55
N SER A 79 6.13 -0.94 -8.83
CA SER A 79 6.15 -0.90 -7.38
C SER A 79 4.87 -0.26 -6.85
N ILE A 80 4.31 -0.88 -5.82
CA ILE A 80 3.09 -0.46 -5.12
C ILE A 80 3.48 -0.22 -3.67
N LEU A 81 3.48 1.04 -3.23
CA LEU A 81 3.91 1.42 -1.89
C LEU A 81 2.72 1.95 -1.09
N LEU A 82 2.54 1.39 0.10
CA LEU A 82 1.60 1.93 1.08
C LEU A 82 2.33 2.83 2.04
N HIS A 83 1.85 4.06 2.20
CA HIS A 83 2.39 5.07 3.09
C HIS A 83 1.49 5.28 4.30
N ALA A 84 2.11 5.52 5.46
CA ALA A 84 1.42 5.99 6.66
C ALA A 84 1.99 7.34 7.09
N ASP A 85 1.12 8.21 7.59
CA ASP A 85 1.52 9.50 8.14
C ASP A 85 2.23 9.32 9.51
N LYS A 86 2.84 10.41 10.01
CA LYS A 86 3.50 10.46 11.32
C LYS A 86 2.59 10.04 12.47
N ASP A 87 1.28 10.22 12.37
CA ASP A 87 0.29 9.87 13.38
C ASP A 87 -0.21 8.42 13.27
N GLY A 88 0.30 7.66 12.29
CA GLY A 88 0.04 6.22 12.15
C GLY A 88 -1.22 5.90 11.32
N PHE A 89 -1.68 6.84 10.50
CA PHE A 89 -2.81 6.65 9.60
C PHE A 89 -2.37 6.44 8.16
N LEU A 90 -3.08 5.58 7.42
CA LEU A 90 -2.86 5.41 5.98
C LEU A 90 -3.06 6.74 5.24
N SER A 91 -2.07 7.13 4.44
CA SER A 91 -2.02 8.45 3.81
C SER A 91 -1.92 8.42 2.29
N MET A 92 -1.30 7.39 1.71
CA MET A 92 -1.13 7.28 0.26
C MET A 92 -0.91 5.83 -0.17
N LEU A 93 -1.47 5.47 -1.32
CA LEU A 93 -1.09 4.30 -2.10
C LEU A 93 -0.39 4.80 -3.36
N GLU A 94 0.92 4.62 -3.42
CA GLU A 94 1.75 5.03 -4.54
C GLU A 94 1.94 3.87 -5.51
N ILE A 95 1.74 4.14 -6.79
CA ILE A 95 1.92 3.17 -7.87
C ILE A 95 2.89 3.77 -8.87
N ILE A 96 4.03 3.13 -9.06
CA ILE A 96 5.09 3.65 -9.93
C ILE A 96 5.69 2.53 -10.76
N LYS A 97 5.92 2.79 -12.04
CA LYS A 97 6.73 1.93 -12.89
C LYS A 97 8.18 2.38 -12.83
N ASP A 98 9.09 1.45 -12.58
CA ASP A 98 10.51 1.74 -12.30
C ASP A 98 11.21 2.49 -13.44
N ASP A 99 10.83 2.20 -14.69
CA ASP A 99 11.37 2.84 -15.90
C ASP A 99 10.71 4.21 -16.21
N GLY A 100 9.69 4.61 -15.44
CA GLY A 100 8.96 5.87 -15.62
C GLY A 100 8.04 5.91 -16.85
N SER A 101 7.99 4.83 -17.64
CA SER A 101 7.02 4.68 -18.71
C SER A 101 5.59 4.53 -18.17
N PRO A 102 4.54 4.85 -18.97
CA PRO A 102 3.17 4.66 -18.56
C PRO A 102 2.88 3.20 -18.21
N ILE A 103 2.04 2.99 -17.20
CA ILE A 103 1.52 1.68 -16.83
C ILE A 103 0.49 1.24 -17.87
N ILE A 104 0.69 0.05 -18.45
CA ILE A 104 -0.22 -0.52 -19.45
C ILE A 104 -1.36 -1.25 -18.75
N ASN A 105 -1.02 -2.11 -17.78
CA ASN A 105 -1.96 -2.87 -16.98
C ASN A 105 -1.91 -2.40 -15.52
N PRO A 106 -2.98 -1.74 -15.03
CA PRO A 106 -3.05 -1.37 -13.63
C PRO A 106 -2.87 -2.59 -12.71
N PRO A 107 -2.09 -2.47 -11.64
CA PRO A 107 -1.82 -3.61 -10.76
C PRO A 107 -3.08 -4.13 -10.08
N THR A 108 -3.13 -5.43 -9.83
CA THR A 108 -4.15 -6.08 -9.02
C THR A 108 -3.53 -6.90 -7.90
N ALA A 109 -4.30 -7.16 -6.85
CA ALA A 109 -3.86 -7.98 -5.71
C ALA A 109 -3.38 -9.39 -6.10
N ARG A 110 -3.85 -9.92 -7.23
CA ARG A 110 -3.52 -11.28 -7.69
C ARG A 110 -2.15 -11.36 -8.33
N ASP A 111 -1.73 -10.28 -8.97
CA ASP A 111 -0.48 -10.19 -9.73
C ASP A 111 0.66 -9.62 -8.87
N MET A 112 0.33 -9.11 -7.68
CA MET A 112 1.26 -8.47 -6.76
C MET A 112 1.91 -9.47 -5.80
N GLU A 113 3.22 -9.34 -5.67
CA GLU A 113 4.05 -10.04 -4.70
C GLU A 113 4.47 -9.05 -3.61
N ASN A 114 4.21 -9.38 -2.33
CA ASN A 114 4.60 -8.53 -1.21
C ASN A 114 6.10 -8.65 -0.95
N LEU A 115 6.79 -7.52 -0.89
CA LEU A 115 8.11 -7.45 -0.31
C LEU A 115 7.90 -7.31 1.20
N LEU A 116 8.07 -8.41 1.94
CA LEU A 116 7.90 -8.43 3.39
C LEU A 116 8.76 -7.31 3.99
N PRO A 117 8.22 -6.46 4.90
CA PRO A 117 9.09 -5.62 5.69
C PRO A 117 10.01 -6.56 6.47
N GLU A 118 11.30 -6.28 6.49
CA GLU A 118 12.23 -6.99 7.36
C GLU A 118 11.81 -6.74 8.80
N CYS A 119 10.87 -7.54 9.31
CA CYS A 119 10.46 -7.54 10.70
C CYS A 119 11.70 -7.99 11.46
N GLY A 120 12.40 -7.02 12.08
CA GLY A 120 13.68 -7.21 12.76
C GLY A 120 13.66 -8.34 13.79
N GLY A 121 13.79 -9.57 13.31
CA GLY A 121 14.27 -10.70 14.06
C GLY A 121 15.78 -10.64 14.00
N ARG A 122 16.41 -10.36 15.15
CA ARG A 122 17.83 -10.68 15.33
C ARG A 122 18.06 -12.10 14.82
N ARG A 123 19.04 -12.30 13.95
CA ARG A 123 19.72 -13.59 13.90
C ARG A 123 20.43 -13.74 15.24
N GLU A 124 19.78 -14.38 16.20
CA GLU A 124 20.48 -14.89 17.38
C GLU A 124 21.34 -16.08 16.93
N GLY A 125 22.64 -15.92 17.13
CA GLY A 125 23.68 -16.95 17.25
C GLY A 125 23.56 -18.24 16.46
N GLN A 126 24.41 -18.39 15.44
CA GLN A 126 25.05 -19.69 15.25
C GLN A 126 25.99 -19.92 16.45
N GLY A 127 25.57 -20.82 17.35
CA GLY A 127 26.47 -21.51 18.27
C GLY A 127 27.07 -22.74 17.62
#